data_AF-A0A653XQ94-F1
#
_entry.id   AF-A0A653XQ94-F1
#
_cell.length_a   1.000
_cell.length_b   1.000
_cell.length_c   1.000
_cell.angle_alpha   90.00
_cell.angle_beta   90.00
_cell.angle_gamma   90.00
#
_symmetry.space_group_name_H-M   'P 1'
#
loop_
_entity.id
_entity.type
_entity.pdbx_description
1 polymer ?
#
loop_
_entity_poly.entity_id
_entity_poly.type
_entity_poly.pdbx_seq_one_letter_code
_entity_poly.pdbx_strand_id
1 'polypeptide(L)'
;MVYQSGIHGRLAVLLASLLAAPAALATLPTDGVYSVAEIRRRIENRDCSGAIERLKEGLAKNEAEVALMGGSMYEHGVCVKRDWQRAIPLYARATEGGQPEGAERLAAGFADPANGPDAAAAIWWAWRGRGFNLSECGVDGKAPADPERLVAEMGKWQATRLAYCVYVAGVMSTISAEMRYPDLALGFSIGGDVSLRFYPATPRFELQQTGSQEYELIGYFAVDRLRDRKRKAVTGGFEKVVGEVADRALRRYPHPKGIPEEALIQTTYTFYIR
;
A
#
# COMPACT_ATOMS: atom_id res chain seq x y z
N MET A 1 68.45 40.77 41.07
CA MET A 1 68.58 42.01 40.27
C MET A 1 69.01 41.60 38.86
N VAL A 2 68.21 41.97 37.84
CA VAL A 2 68.60 42.16 36.41
C VAL A 2 68.94 40.85 35.65
N TYR A 3 68.43 40.48 34.48
CA TYR A 3 67.48 41.01 33.48
C TYR A 3 67.09 39.84 32.53
N GLN A 4 65.88 39.92 31.95
CA GLN A 4 65.38 39.49 30.61
C GLN A 4 66.39 38.85 29.60
N SER A 5 66.05 37.99 28.61
CA SER A 5 64.84 37.77 27.81
C SER A 5 65.12 36.71 26.70
N GLY A 6 64.05 36.07 26.18
CA GLY A 6 63.98 35.44 24.83
C GLY A 6 64.51 34.00 24.77
N ILE A 7 63.74 32.98 24.41
CA ILE A 7 63.16 32.73 23.08
C ILE A 7 61.95 31.80 23.27
N HIS A 8 60.75 32.25 22.88
CA HIS A 8 59.57 31.40 22.84
C HIS A 8 59.60 30.52 21.57
N GLY A 9 59.75 29.21 21.78
CA GLY A 9 59.54 28.19 20.76
C GLY A 9 58.07 28.14 20.35
N ARG A 10 57.83 28.14 19.04
CA ARG A 10 56.51 28.00 18.43
C ARG A 10 55.96 26.59 18.71
N LEU A 11 55.04 26.46 19.66
CA LEU A 11 54.13 25.31 19.75
C LEU A 11 53.09 25.43 18.64
N ALA A 12 53.18 24.57 17.63
CA ALA A 12 52.13 24.36 16.65
C ALA A 12 50.97 23.62 17.32
N VAL A 13 49.90 24.35 17.65
CA VAL A 13 48.62 23.78 18.08
C VAL A 13 47.89 23.31 16.81
N LEU A 14 47.85 22.00 16.59
CA LEU A 14 46.96 21.37 15.60
C LEU A 14 45.52 21.44 16.11
N LEU A 15 44.80 22.47 15.65
CA LEU A 15 43.34 22.55 15.76
C LEU A 15 42.71 21.49 14.83
N ALA A 16 42.26 20.39 15.41
CA ALA A 16 41.43 19.41 14.72
C ALA A 16 40.05 20.02 14.47
N SER A 17 39.80 20.43 13.23
CA SER A 17 38.50 20.89 12.75
C SER A 17 37.53 19.71 12.70
N LEU A 18 36.73 19.54 13.77
CA LEU A 18 35.50 18.75 13.70
C LEU A 18 34.50 19.48 12.79
N LEU A 19 34.51 19.11 11.51
CA LEU A 19 33.37 19.36 10.63
C LEU A 19 32.21 18.51 11.13
N ALA A 20 31.34 19.10 11.95
CA ALA A 20 30.02 18.55 12.19
C ALA A 20 29.28 18.55 10.85
N ALA A 21 29.18 17.37 10.23
CA ALA A 21 28.28 17.16 9.12
C ALA A 21 26.86 17.53 9.63
N PRO A 22 26.12 18.41 8.93
CA PRO A 22 24.74 18.67 9.31
C PRO A 22 24.00 17.34 9.20
N ALA A 23 23.46 16.86 10.33
CA ALA A 23 22.48 15.80 10.31
C ALA A 23 21.34 16.29 9.42
N ALA A 24 21.23 15.71 8.22
CA ALA A 24 20.06 15.89 7.39
C ALA A 24 18.87 15.36 8.22
N LEU A 25 18.12 16.29 8.81
CA LEU A 25 16.77 16.01 9.28
C LEU A 25 16.02 15.51 8.06
N ALA A 26 15.83 14.20 7.95
CA ALA A 26 14.89 13.63 7.02
C ALA A 26 13.53 14.28 7.32
N THR A 27 13.12 15.23 6.48
CA THR A 27 11.76 15.73 6.49
C THR A 27 10.87 14.52 6.27
N LEU A 28 10.07 14.16 7.27
CA LEU A 28 9.01 13.18 7.09
C LEU A 28 8.21 13.59 5.85
N PRO A 29 7.89 12.68 4.92
CA PRO A 29 7.15 13.01 3.71
C PRO A 29 5.71 13.36 4.10
N THR A 30 5.48 14.61 4.53
CA THR A 30 4.19 15.03 5.08
C THR A 30 3.33 15.76 4.04
N ASP A 31 3.95 16.37 3.03
CA ASP A 31 3.23 17.22 2.07
C ASP A 31 2.17 16.45 1.26
N GLY A 32 2.52 15.26 0.75
CA GLY A 32 1.59 14.42 -0.01
C GLY A 32 0.37 13.94 0.79
N VAL A 33 0.56 13.63 2.09
CA VAL A 33 -0.52 13.21 2.98
C VAL A 33 -1.53 14.34 3.20
N TYR A 34 -1.06 15.58 3.39
CA TYR A 34 -1.93 16.75 3.52
C TYR A 34 -2.68 17.05 2.22
N SER A 35 -2.00 16.98 1.07
CA SER A 35 -2.64 17.15 -0.24
C SER A 35 -3.77 16.14 -0.47
N VAL A 36 -3.54 14.86 -0.17
CA VAL A 36 -4.58 13.81 -0.29
C VAL A 36 -5.75 14.06 0.66
N ALA A 37 -5.49 14.50 1.90
CA ALA A 37 -6.54 14.83 2.85
C ALA A 37 -7.42 15.99 2.34
N GLU A 38 -6.82 17.01 1.72
CA GLU A 38 -7.57 18.11 1.14
C GLU A 38 -8.42 17.68 -0.06
N ILE A 39 -7.85 16.90 -0.99
CA ILE A 39 -8.58 16.34 -2.14
C ILE A 39 -9.81 15.56 -1.64
N ARG A 40 -9.63 14.69 -0.64
CA ARG A 40 -10.71 13.91 -0.04
C ARG A 40 -11.80 14.80 0.56
N ARG A 41 -11.41 15.78 1.38
CA ARG A 41 -12.35 16.74 1.99
C ARG A 41 -13.18 17.46 0.94
N ARG A 42 -12.59 17.82 -0.20
CA ARG A 42 -13.31 18.48 -1.30
C ARG A 42 -14.28 17.53 -1.99
N ILE A 43 -13.89 16.28 -2.25
CA ILE A 43 -14.80 15.24 -2.77
C ILE A 43 -16.00 15.04 -1.82
N GLU A 44 -15.75 14.92 -0.51
CA GLU A 44 -16.80 14.77 0.51
C GLU A 44 -17.78 15.96 0.52
N ASN A 45 -17.26 17.17 0.32
CA ASN A 45 -18.05 18.39 0.19
C ASN A 45 -18.64 18.61 -1.21
N ARG A 46 -18.53 17.63 -2.12
CA ARG A 46 -18.97 17.69 -3.52
C ARG A 46 -18.33 18.82 -4.34
N ASP A 47 -17.19 19.35 -3.88
CA ASP A 47 -16.35 20.32 -4.61
C ASP A 47 -15.38 19.57 -5.54
N CYS A 48 -15.92 19.03 -6.64
CA CYS A 48 -15.09 18.31 -7.61
C CYS A 48 -14.11 19.23 -8.34
N SER A 49 -14.46 20.49 -8.59
CA SER A 49 -13.54 21.48 -9.18
C SER A 49 -12.29 21.65 -8.33
N GLY A 50 -12.45 21.95 -7.05
CA GLY A 50 -11.32 22.14 -6.15
C GLY A 50 -10.55 20.84 -5.89
N ALA A 51 -11.22 19.69 -5.86
CA ALA A 51 -10.54 18.40 -5.75
C ALA A 51 -9.58 18.18 -6.94
N ILE A 52 -9.99 18.55 -8.15
CA ILE A 52 -9.17 18.44 -9.35
C ILE A 52 -8.05 19.48 -9.40
N GLU A 53 -8.29 20.70 -8.92
CA GLU A 53 -7.23 21.70 -8.77
C GLU A 53 -6.12 21.21 -7.84
N ARG A 54 -6.48 20.72 -6.65
CA ARG A 54 -5.51 20.16 -5.70
C ARG A 54 -4.82 18.91 -6.21
N LEU A 55 -5.53 18.06 -6.94
CA LEU A 55 -4.93 16.91 -7.62
C LEU A 55 -3.83 17.37 -8.60
N LYS A 56 -4.11 18.38 -9.44
CA LYS A 56 -3.13 18.91 -10.40
C LYS A 56 -1.91 19.49 -9.71
N GLU A 57 -2.11 20.23 -8.61
CA GLU A 57 -1.02 20.82 -7.83
C GLU A 57 -0.08 19.75 -7.24
N GLY A 58 -0.63 18.73 -6.57
CA GLY A 58 0.18 17.65 -6.00
C GLY A 58 0.86 16.80 -7.08
N LEU A 59 0.18 16.55 -8.21
CA LEU A 59 0.79 15.90 -9.36
C LEU A 59 1.94 16.72 -9.98
N ALA A 60 1.86 18.06 -9.99
CA ALA A 60 2.96 18.90 -10.45
C ALA A 60 4.19 18.85 -9.53
N LYS A 61 3.99 18.53 -8.24
CA LYS A 61 5.04 18.38 -7.24
C LYS A 61 5.66 16.98 -7.15
N ASN A 62 5.20 16.03 -7.95
CA ASN A 62 5.61 14.61 -7.88
C ASN A 62 5.26 13.91 -6.56
N GLU A 63 4.16 14.32 -5.91
CA GLU A 63 3.66 13.65 -4.70
C GLU A 63 3.09 12.27 -5.05
N ALA A 64 3.69 11.21 -4.52
CA ALA A 64 3.36 9.82 -4.85
C ALA A 64 1.96 9.44 -4.32
N GLU A 65 1.59 9.92 -3.14
CA GLU A 65 0.27 9.75 -2.51
C GLU A 65 -0.83 10.39 -3.36
N VAL A 66 -0.54 11.55 -3.97
CA VAL A 66 -1.47 12.24 -4.87
C VAL A 66 -1.59 11.51 -6.19
N ALA A 67 -0.49 10.93 -6.71
CA ALA A 67 -0.55 10.04 -7.86
C ALA A 67 -1.44 8.81 -7.59
N LEU A 68 -1.28 8.18 -6.43
CA LEU A 68 -2.15 7.07 -6.00
C LEU A 68 -3.63 7.49 -5.92
N MET A 69 -3.92 8.63 -5.29
CA MET A 69 -5.28 9.19 -5.20
C MET A 69 -5.86 9.49 -6.59
N GLY A 70 -5.08 10.09 -7.48
CA GLY A 70 -5.48 10.38 -8.86
C GLY A 70 -5.80 9.13 -9.66
N GLY A 71 -4.96 8.09 -9.54
CA GLY A 71 -5.24 6.78 -10.14
C GLY A 71 -6.58 6.22 -9.67
N SER A 72 -6.87 6.30 -8.38
CA SER A 72 -8.14 5.84 -7.78
C SER A 72 -9.34 6.66 -8.25
N MET A 73 -9.20 7.97 -8.38
CA MET A 73 -10.25 8.83 -8.93
C MET A 73 -10.61 8.42 -10.36
N TYR A 74 -9.62 8.14 -11.21
CA TYR A 74 -9.86 7.66 -12.58
C TYR A 74 -10.36 6.21 -12.65
N GLU A 75 -9.87 5.31 -11.79
CA GLU A 75 -10.33 3.90 -11.73
C GLU A 75 -11.82 3.81 -11.38
N HIS A 76 -12.28 4.64 -10.43
CA HIS A 76 -13.65 4.58 -9.91
C HIS A 76 -14.58 5.67 -10.46
N GLY A 77 -14.06 6.66 -11.20
CA GLY A 77 -14.85 7.78 -11.73
C GLY A 77 -15.30 8.76 -10.65
N VAL A 78 -14.45 9.04 -9.66
CA VAL A 78 -14.73 10.01 -8.59
C VAL A 78 -14.29 11.40 -9.04
N CYS A 79 -15.25 12.32 -9.21
CA CYS A 79 -15.05 13.68 -9.74
C CYS A 79 -14.45 13.78 -11.17
N VAL A 80 -14.16 12.65 -11.80
CA VAL A 80 -13.74 12.51 -13.19
C VAL A 80 -14.54 11.39 -13.85
N LYS A 81 -14.57 11.35 -15.18
CA LYS A 81 -15.09 10.16 -15.88
C LYS A 81 -14.14 8.98 -15.62
N ARG A 82 -14.71 7.80 -15.34
CA ARG A 82 -13.94 6.56 -15.22
C ARG A 82 -13.07 6.33 -16.47
N ASP A 83 -11.77 6.16 -16.27
CA ASP A 83 -10.79 5.98 -17.34
C ASP A 83 -9.58 5.18 -16.84
N TRP A 84 -9.59 3.88 -17.11
CA TRP A 84 -8.50 2.97 -16.70
C TRP A 84 -7.16 3.37 -17.33
N GLN A 85 -7.15 3.81 -18.59
CA GLN A 85 -5.91 4.15 -19.30
C GLN A 85 -5.22 5.37 -18.68
N ARG A 86 -6.00 6.30 -18.11
CA ARG A 86 -5.45 7.42 -17.33
C ARG A 86 -5.00 7.04 -15.92
N ALA A 87 -5.56 5.98 -15.34
CA ALA A 87 -5.18 5.51 -14.01
C ALA A 87 -3.81 4.81 -14.03
N ILE A 88 -3.50 4.04 -15.08
CA ILE A 88 -2.25 3.28 -15.22
C ILE A 88 -0.98 4.11 -14.93
N PRO A 89 -0.71 5.23 -15.62
CA PRO A 89 0.53 5.98 -15.40
C PRO A 89 0.59 6.63 -14.01
N LEU A 90 -0.56 6.92 -13.40
CA LEU A 90 -0.62 7.49 -12.06
C LEU A 90 -0.27 6.45 -11.00
N TYR A 91 -0.76 5.22 -11.15
CA TYR A 91 -0.39 4.11 -10.27
C TYR A 91 1.06 3.67 -10.46
N ALA A 92 1.58 3.70 -11.69
CA ALA A 92 2.99 3.40 -11.95
C ALA A 92 3.89 4.40 -11.23
N ARG A 93 3.59 5.70 -11.37
CA ARG A 93 4.29 6.78 -10.66
C ARG A 93 4.17 6.65 -9.14
N ALA A 94 3.00 6.28 -8.62
CA ALA A 94 2.83 6.03 -7.19
C ALA A 94 3.77 4.92 -6.71
N THR A 95 3.86 3.82 -7.47
CA THR A 95 4.76 2.70 -7.19
C THR A 95 6.23 3.14 -7.17
N GLU A 96 6.66 3.89 -8.19
CA GLU A 96 8.02 4.45 -8.27
C GLU A 96 8.33 5.41 -7.12
N GLY A 97 7.33 6.16 -6.67
CA GLY A 97 7.41 7.04 -5.51
C GLY A 97 7.30 6.35 -4.16
N GLY A 98 7.36 5.01 -4.12
CA GLY A 98 7.37 4.23 -2.88
C GLY A 98 6.00 3.95 -2.28
N GLN A 99 4.91 4.09 -3.06
CA GLN A 99 3.56 3.69 -2.68
C GLN A 99 3.24 2.30 -3.25
N PRO A 100 3.49 1.21 -2.51
CA PRO A 100 3.26 -0.16 -2.98
C PRO A 100 1.81 -0.46 -3.40
N GLU A 101 0.84 0.29 -2.89
CA GLU A 101 -0.56 0.25 -3.34
C GLU A 101 -0.70 0.54 -4.84
N GLY A 102 0.20 1.32 -5.43
CA GLY A 102 0.20 1.57 -6.88
C GLY A 102 0.34 0.27 -7.67
N ALA A 103 1.29 -0.58 -7.29
CA ALA A 103 1.52 -1.87 -7.94
C ALA A 103 0.33 -2.80 -7.73
N GLU A 104 -0.25 -2.80 -6.53
CA GLU A 104 -1.40 -3.62 -6.20
C GLU A 104 -2.65 -3.17 -6.98
N ARG A 105 -2.86 -1.87 -7.17
CA ARG A 105 -3.93 -1.33 -8.02
C ARG A 105 -3.75 -1.67 -9.49
N LEU A 106 -2.51 -1.68 -9.98
CA LEU A 106 -2.18 -2.12 -11.33
C LEU A 106 -2.45 -3.61 -11.51
N ALA A 107 -1.98 -4.45 -10.59
CA ALA A 107 -2.24 -5.88 -10.60
C ALA A 107 -3.75 -6.18 -10.59
N ALA A 108 -4.49 -5.53 -9.68
CA ALA A 108 -5.93 -5.65 -9.57
C ALA A 108 -6.65 -5.21 -10.85
N GLY A 109 -6.23 -4.10 -11.46
CA GLY A 109 -6.86 -3.55 -12.65
C GLY A 109 -6.55 -4.33 -13.93
N PHE A 110 -5.34 -4.89 -14.07
CA PHE A 110 -4.98 -5.77 -15.20
C PHE A 110 -5.58 -7.17 -15.07
N ALA A 111 -5.90 -7.63 -13.86
CA ALA A 111 -6.66 -8.86 -13.67
C ALA A 111 -8.18 -8.69 -13.92
N ASP A 112 -8.68 -7.44 -13.92
CA ASP A 112 -10.10 -7.13 -14.01
C ASP A 112 -10.60 -7.24 -15.47
N PRO A 113 -11.58 -8.12 -15.76
CA PRO A 113 -12.17 -8.24 -17.08
C PRO A 113 -12.74 -6.92 -17.63
N ALA A 114 -13.19 -6.01 -16.76
CA ALA A 114 -13.80 -4.73 -17.15
C ALA A 114 -12.80 -3.71 -17.71
N ASN A 115 -11.50 -3.96 -17.58
CA ASN A 115 -10.43 -3.04 -17.96
C ASN A 115 -9.63 -3.47 -19.20
N GLY A 116 -9.99 -4.61 -19.82
CA GLY A 116 -9.17 -5.24 -20.85
C GLY A 116 -8.02 -5.99 -20.17
N PRO A 117 -8.26 -7.21 -19.69
CA PRO A 117 -7.34 -7.89 -18.80
C PRO A 117 -6.04 -8.25 -19.52
N ASP A 118 -4.93 -8.14 -18.79
CA ASP A 118 -3.59 -8.55 -19.21
C ASP A 118 -3.00 -9.42 -18.11
N ALA A 119 -2.95 -10.73 -18.37
CA ALA A 119 -2.48 -11.71 -17.41
C ALA A 119 -1.01 -11.50 -16.99
N ALA A 120 -0.16 -11.11 -17.94
CA ALA A 120 1.25 -10.92 -17.68
C ALA A 120 1.49 -9.66 -16.88
N ALA A 121 0.83 -8.56 -17.24
CA ALA A 121 0.89 -7.32 -16.47
C ALA A 121 0.31 -7.51 -15.06
N ALA A 122 -0.81 -8.22 -14.91
CA ALA A 122 -1.42 -8.50 -13.62
C ALA A 122 -0.42 -9.17 -12.66
N ILE A 123 0.22 -10.25 -13.10
CA ILE A 123 1.19 -10.99 -12.27
C ILE A 123 2.49 -10.18 -12.07
N TRP A 124 2.97 -9.48 -13.10
CA TRP A 124 4.18 -8.66 -13.02
C TRP A 124 4.04 -7.55 -11.96
N TRP A 125 2.91 -6.87 -11.92
CA TRP A 125 2.60 -5.86 -10.92
C TRP A 125 2.32 -6.50 -9.56
N ALA A 126 1.68 -7.67 -9.51
CA ALA A 126 1.39 -8.36 -8.25
C ALA A 126 2.68 -8.70 -7.48
N TRP A 127 3.73 -9.17 -8.15
CA TRP A 127 5.04 -9.42 -7.52
C TRP A 127 5.74 -8.16 -6.99
N ARG A 128 5.28 -6.97 -7.37
CA ARG A 128 5.76 -5.67 -6.84
C ARG A 128 4.89 -5.14 -5.70
N GLY A 129 3.73 -5.76 -5.47
CA GLY A 129 2.88 -5.49 -4.33
C GLY A 129 3.29 -6.27 -3.08
N ARG A 130 2.53 -6.11 -1.99
CA ARG A 130 2.80 -6.78 -0.71
C ARG A 130 2.03 -8.09 -0.54
N GLY A 131 0.88 -8.21 -1.21
CA GLY A 131 -0.09 -9.30 -0.99
C GLY A 131 0.09 -10.56 -1.84
N PHE A 132 1.06 -10.62 -2.76
CA PHE A 132 1.20 -11.73 -3.70
C PHE A 132 2.57 -12.41 -3.60
N ASN A 133 2.60 -13.57 -2.93
CA ASN A 133 3.79 -14.40 -2.78
C ASN A 133 3.42 -15.89 -2.84
N LEU A 134 3.12 -16.38 -4.04
CA LEU A 134 2.82 -17.79 -4.28
C LEU A 134 3.92 -18.43 -5.13
N SER A 135 4.53 -19.48 -4.61
CA SER A 135 5.61 -20.22 -5.29
C SER A 135 5.14 -20.84 -6.62
N GLU A 136 3.93 -21.37 -6.65
CA GLU A 136 3.31 -21.92 -7.86
C GLU A 136 3.06 -20.88 -8.96
N CYS A 137 2.98 -19.61 -8.58
CA CYS A 137 2.86 -18.48 -9.49
C CYS A 137 4.19 -17.78 -9.73
N GLY A 138 5.32 -18.43 -9.40
CA GLY A 138 6.66 -17.93 -9.67
C GLY A 138 7.14 -18.24 -11.09
N VAL A 139 8.04 -17.40 -11.59
CA VAL A 139 8.98 -17.74 -12.66
C VAL A 139 10.37 -17.88 -12.05
N ASP A 140 11.32 -18.47 -12.78
CA ASP A 140 12.70 -18.60 -12.29
C ASP A 140 13.31 -17.20 -12.05
N GLY A 141 13.69 -16.93 -10.80
CA GLY A 141 14.12 -15.60 -10.34
C GLY A 141 12.96 -14.69 -9.86
N LYS A 142 13.28 -13.60 -9.16
CA LYS A 142 12.27 -12.57 -8.82
C LYS A 142 11.77 -11.90 -10.11
N ALA A 143 10.52 -11.40 -10.09
CA ALA A 143 9.83 -10.73 -11.19
C ALA A 143 10.77 -10.22 -12.30
N PRO A 144 10.73 -10.79 -13.52
CA PRO A 144 11.72 -10.47 -14.55
C PRO A 144 11.78 -8.96 -14.78
N ALA A 145 13.01 -8.44 -14.79
CA ALA A 145 13.27 -7.06 -15.18
C ALA A 145 12.88 -6.79 -16.64
N ASP A 146 12.72 -7.86 -17.43
CA ASP A 146 12.34 -7.85 -18.84
C ASP A 146 10.88 -8.34 -19.01
N PRO A 147 9.95 -7.44 -19.39
CA PRO A 147 8.55 -7.78 -19.65
C PRO A 147 8.34 -8.76 -20.81
N GLU A 148 9.15 -8.69 -21.88
CA GLU A 148 8.99 -9.56 -23.05
C GLU A 148 9.32 -11.01 -22.70
N ARG A 149 10.42 -11.19 -21.96
CA ARG A 149 10.80 -12.49 -21.41
C ARG A 149 9.72 -13.05 -20.49
N LEU A 150 9.13 -12.21 -19.63
CA LEU A 150 8.04 -12.66 -18.77
C LEU A 150 6.85 -13.18 -19.59
N VAL A 151 6.40 -12.43 -20.59
CA VAL A 151 5.28 -12.83 -21.47
C VAL A 151 5.60 -14.16 -22.17
N ALA A 152 6.83 -14.31 -22.68
CA ALA A 152 7.27 -15.54 -23.33
C ALA A 152 7.28 -16.74 -22.37
N GLU A 153 7.73 -16.57 -21.12
CA GLU A 153 7.68 -17.63 -20.12
C GLU A 153 6.24 -17.98 -19.71
N MET A 154 5.37 -16.99 -19.53
CA MET A 154 3.96 -17.21 -19.21
C MET A 154 3.19 -17.88 -20.35
N GLY A 155 3.58 -17.63 -21.60
CA GLY A 155 3.05 -18.34 -22.77
C GLY A 155 3.28 -19.85 -22.74
N LYS A 156 4.20 -20.35 -21.91
CA LYS A 156 4.47 -21.79 -21.72
C LYS A 156 3.65 -22.40 -20.57
N TRP A 157 2.95 -21.59 -19.78
CA TRP A 157 2.20 -22.08 -18.62
C TRP A 157 0.94 -22.83 -19.07
N GLN A 158 0.54 -23.81 -18.27
CA GLN A 158 -0.79 -24.41 -18.44
C GLN A 158 -1.86 -23.34 -18.21
N ALA A 159 -2.93 -23.37 -19.03
CA ALA A 159 -4.00 -22.39 -18.95
C ALA A 159 -4.67 -22.35 -17.55
N THR A 160 -4.78 -23.50 -16.89
CA THR A 160 -5.30 -23.62 -15.52
C THR A 160 -4.41 -22.91 -14.50
N ARG A 161 -3.09 -23.09 -14.59
CA ARG A 161 -2.10 -22.38 -13.75
C ARG A 161 -2.21 -20.87 -13.96
N LEU A 162 -2.23 -20.42 -15.22
CA LEU A 162 -2.32 -19.00 -15.54
C LEU A 162 -3.60 -18.38 -15.00
N ALA A 163 -4.75 -19.02 -15.24
CA ALA A 163 -6.04 -18.53 -14.76
C ALA A 163 -6.09 -18.44 -13.23
N TYR A 164 -5.55 -19.44 -12.53
CA TYR A 164 -5.45 -19.44 -11.07
C TYR A 164 -4.53 -18.32 -10.55
N CYS A 165 -3.35 -18.15 -11.14
CA CYS A 165 -2.42 -17.10 -10.72
C CYS A 165 -2.95 -15.68 -10.98
N VAL A 166 -3.64 -15.45 -12.10
CA VAL A 166 -4.30 -14.16 -12.38
C VAL A 166 -5.43 -13.90 -11.40
N TYR A 167 -6.24 -14.92 -11.11
CA TYR A 167 -7.32 -14.81 -10.12
C TYR A 167 -6.80 -14.44 -8.74
N VAL A 168 -5.78 -15.14 -8.25
CA VAL A 168 -5.17 -14.86 -6.95
C VAL A 168 -4.48 -13.48 -6.95
N ALA A 169 -3.76 -13.13 -8.02
CA ALA A 169 -3.14 -11.81 -8.15
C ALA A 169 -4.19 -10.70 -8.03
N GLY A 170 -5.30 -10.78 -8.79
CA GLY A 170 -6.38 -9.80 -8.72
C GLY A 170 -7.01 -9.69 -7.34
N VAL A 171 -7.40 -10.83 -6.75
CA VAL A 171 -8.07 -10.88 -5.44
C VAL A 171 -7.16 -10.33 -4.35
N MET A 172 -5.94 -10.86 -4.22
CA MET A 172 -5.02 -10.48 -3.15
C MET A 172 -4.52 -9.04 -3.31
N SER A 173 -4.29 -8.57 -4.53
CA SER A 173 -3.89 -7.19 -4.77
C SER A 173 -5.04 -6.20 -4.51
N THR A 174 -6.30 -6.53 -4.84
CA THR A 174 -7.45 -5.70 -4.44
C THR A 174 -7.53 -5.58 -2.92
N ILE A 175 -7.43 -6.71 -2.24
CA ILE A 175 -7.49 -6.80 -0.79
C ILE A 175 -6.35 -5.98 -0.16
N SER A 176 -5.11 -6.16 -0.61
CA SER A 176 -3.95 -5.42 -0.10
C SER A 176 -4.05 -3.91 -0.36
N ALA A 177 -4.51 -3.50 -1.56
CA ALA A 177 -4.62 -2.09 -1.95
C ALA A 177 -5.77 -1.34 -1.25
N GLU A 178 -6.80 -2.04 -0.81
CA GLU A 178 -7.95 -1.46 -0.10
C GLU A 178 -7.82 -1.57 1.42
N MET A 179 -7.12 -2.59 1.90
CA MET A 179 -6.74 -2.69 3.30
C MET A 179 -5.52 -1.82 3.58
N ARG A 180 -5.75 -0.50 3.67
CA ARG A 180 -4.79 0.49 4.20
C ARG A 180 -4.53 0.21 5.69
N TYR A 181 -3.70 -0.78 5.96
CA TYR A 181 -3.14 -1.05 7.28
C TYR A 181 -1.87 -0.21 7.47
N PRO A 182 -1.66 0.49 8.61
CA PRO A 182 -2.39 0.39 9.88
C PRO A 182 -3.57 1.36 10.08
N ASP A 183 -3.98 2.16 9.08
CA ASP A 183 -5.05 3.17 9.25
C ASP A 183 -6.38 2.57 9.73
N LEU A 184 -6.75 1.41 9.20
CA LEU A 184 -7.92 0.66 9.65
C LEU A 184 -7.76 0.22 11.12
N ALA A 185 -6.60 -0.31 11.50
CA ALA A 185 -6.35 -0.74 12.87
C ALA A 185 -6.32 0.43 13.85
N LEU A 186 -5.79 1.60 13.48
CA LEU A 186 -5.89 2.82 14.29
C LEU A 186 -7.33 3.30 14.43
N GLY A 187 -8.10 3.29 13.33
CA GLY A 187 -9.53 3.65 13.32
C GLY A 187 -10.40 2.73 14.18
N PHE A 188 -10.00 1.46 14.32
CA PHE A 188 -10.66 0.45 15.16
C PHE A 188 -9.94 0.16 16.48
N SER A 189 -8.83 0.85 16.78
CA SER A 189 -7.99 0.64 17.98
C SER A 189 -7.50 -0.80 18.20
N ILE A 190 -7.16 -1.50 17.12
CA ILE A 190 -6.67 -2.89 17.15
C ILE A 190 -5.14 -2.88 17.19
N GLY A 191 -4.55 -3.55 18.18
CA GLY A 191 -3.13 -3.89 18.22
C GLY A 191 -2.92 -5.40 18.18
N GLY A 192 -1.86 -5.87 17.52
CA GLY A 192 -1.53 -7.30 17.39
C GLY A 192 -1.39 -7.76 15.95
N ASP A 193 -1.43 -9.07 15.73
CA ASP A 193 -1.37 -9.69 14.41
C ASP A 193 -2.77 -10.12 13.94
N VAL A 194 -3.15 -9.73 12.72
CA VAL A 194 -4.34 -10.25 12.03
C VAL A 194 -3.89 -11.10 10.86
N SER A 195 -4.22 -12.39 10.91
CA SER A 195 -4.00 -13.33 9.83
C SER A 195 -5.24 -13.41 8.96
N LEU A 196 -5.07 -13.12 7.67
CA LEU A 196 -6.09 -13.33 6.65
C LEU A 196 -5.80 -14.66 5.94
N ARG A 197 -6.76 -15.57 6.00
CA ARG A 197 -6.71 -16.89 5.36
C ARG A 197 -7.66 -16.91 4.17
N PHE A 198 -7.12 -17.07 2.97
CA PHE A 198 -7.88 -17.17 1.74
C PHE A 198 -7.89 -18.61 1.25
N TYR A 199 -9.08 -19.17 1.06
CA TYR A 199 -9.27 -20.48 0.43
C TYR A 199 -9.75 -20.24 -1.00
N PRO A 200 -8.87 -20.25 -2.02
CA PRO A 200 -9.26 -19.91 -3.38
C PRO A 200 -10.18 -20.94 -4.02
N ALA A 201 -10.13 -22.22 -3.65
CA ALA A 201 -10.98 -23.26 -4.24
C ALA A 201 -12.47 -23.07 -3.92
N THR A 202 -12.78 -22.78 -2.65
CA THR A 202 -14.11 -22.33 -2.22
C THR A 202 -13.97 -20.86 -1.84
N PRO A 203 -14.19 -19.92 -2.78
CA PRO A 203 -13.73 -18.54 -2.68
C PRO A 203 -14.27 -17.87 -1.40
N ARG A 204 -13.48 -17.91 -0.34
CA ARG A 204 -13.86 -17.47 1.00
C ARG A 204 -12.64 -17.01 1.77
N PHE A 205 -12.88 -16.09 2.68
CA PHE A 205 -11.88 -15.57 3.59
C PHE A 205 -12.24 -15.91 5.03
N GLU A 206 -11.23 -16.18 5.84
CA GLU A 206 -11.33 -16.23 7.29
C GLU A 206 -10.33 -15.23 7.88
N LEU A 207 -10.80 -14.42 8.84
CA LEU A 207 -9.91 -13.62 9.66
C LEU A 207 -9.62 -14.37 10.95
N GLN A 208 -8.33 -14.48 11.27
CA GLN A 208 -7.85 -15.01 12.53
C GLN A 208 -7.00 -13.95 13.23
N GLN A 209 -7.56 -13.35 14.27
CA GLN A 209 -6.80 -12.47 15.16
C GLN A 209 -5.93 -13.32 16.08
N THR A 210 -4.61 -13.18 16.00
CA THR A 210 -3.67 -13.97 16.82
C THR A 210 -3.05 -13.05 17.86
N GLY A 211 -3.73 -12.90 19.00
CA GLY A 211 -3.30 -12.03 20.08
C GLY A 211 -3.62 -10.55 19.85
N SER A 212 -4.88 -10.18 20.03
CA SER A 212 -5.27 -8.77 20.13
C SER A 212 -4.92 -8.25 21.53
N GLN A 213 -4.04 -7.25 21.62
CA GLN A 213 -3.95 -6.42 22.82
C GLN A 213 -4.67 -5.11 22.52
N GLU A 214 -5.72 -4.81 23.29
CA GLU A 214 -6.27 -3.46 23.33
C GLU A 214 -5.24 -2.55 23.98
N TYR A 215 -4.67 -1.61 23.23
CA TYR A 215 -3.79 -0.60 23.80
C TYR A 215 -4.63 0.60 24.26
N GLU A 216 -4.48 0.99 25.53
CA GLU A 216 -4.94 2.30 25.98
C GLU A 216 -4.12 3.35 25.23
N LEU A 217 -4.77 4.09 24.32
CA LEU A 217 -4.14 5.28 23.71
C LEU A 217 -3.95 6.34 24.80
N ILE A 218 -2.75 6.41 25.39
CA ILE A 218 -2.35 7.42 26.38
C ILE A 218 -1.85 8.66 25.62
N GLY A 219 -2.60 9.78 25.68
CA GLY A 219 -2.27 11.03 24.98
C GLY A 219 -3.46 12.01 24.85
N TYR A 220 -3.27 13.16 24.18
CA TYR A 220 -4.30 14.20 23.98
C TYR A 220 -5.35 13.76 22.93
N PHE A 221 -6.11 12.72 23.24
CA PHE A 221 -7.28 12.30 22.48
C PHE A 221 -8.53 12.87 23.14
N ALA A 222 -9.40 13.53 22.35
CA ALA A 222 -10.66 14.10 22.84
C ALA A 222 -11.41 13.07 23.71
N VAL A 223 -11.72 13.46 24.96
CA VAL A 223 -12.29 12.59 26.02
C VAL A 223 -13.59 11.90 25.57
N ASP A 224 -14.31 12.48 24.61
CA ASP A 224 -15.50 11.89 24.00
C ASP A 224 -15.20 10.59 23.22
N ARG A 225 -14.01 10.46 22.61
CA ARG A 225 -13.58 9.26 21.89
C ARG A 225 -13.20 8.10 22.82
N LEU A 226 -12.99 8.34 24.12
CA LEU A 226 -12.75 7.28 25.11
C LEU A 226 -14.05 6.60 25.57
N ARG A 227 -15.17 7.35 25.64
CA ARG A 227 -16.48 6.80 26.03
C ARG A 227 -17.16 6.02 24.90
N ASP A 228 -16.99 6.44 23.65
CA ASP A 228 -17.51 5.72 22.48
C ASP A 228 -16.69 4.44 22.17
N ARG A 229 -15.45 4.35 22.67
CA ARG A 229 -14.56 3.18 22.50
C ARG A 229 -15.15 1.90 23.11
N LYS A 230 -15.68 1.95 24.34
CA LYS A 230 -16.32 0.78 24.98
C LYS A 230 -17.63 0.35 24.30
N ARG A 231 -18.27 1.21 23.49
CA ARG A 231 -19.46 0.84 22.70
C ARG A 231 -19.11 0.23 21.35
N LYS A 232 -18.01 0.66 20.72
CA LYS A 232 -17.51 0.09 19.44
C LYS A 232 -16.72 -1.21 19.62
N ALA A 233 -16.14 -1.44 20.79
CA ALA A 233 -15.44 -2.68 21.17
C ALA A 233 -16.35 -3.93 21.30
N VAL A 234 -17.63 -3.85 20.91
CA VAL A 234 -18.60 -4.96 20.98
C VAL A 234 -19.14 -5.37 19.60
N THR A 235 -18.76 -4.69 18.52
CA THR A 235 -19.35 -4.94 17.19
C THR A 235 -18.27 -5.14 16.16
N GLY A 236 -18.18 -6.33 15.54
CA GLY A 236 -17.19 -6.74 14.53
C GLY A 236 -17.18 -5.91 13.23
N GLY A 237 -17.00 -4.59 13.37
CA GLY A 237 -16.95 -3.61 12.29
C GLY A 237 -15.66 -3.71 11.50
N PHE A 238 -14.57 -4.11 12.15
CA PHE A 238 -13.32 -4.43 11.47
C PHE A 238 -13.49 -5.64 10.56
N GLU A 239 -13.97 -6.76 11.10
CA GLU A 239 -14.30 -7.98 10.35
C GLU A 239 -15.29 -7.69 9.24
N LYS A 240 -16.29 -6.84 9.49
CA LYS A 240 -17.26 -6.42 8.49
C LYS A 240 -16.60 -5.66 7.33
N VAL A 241 -15.75 -4.66 7.62
CA VAL A 241 -15.07 -3.88 6.57
C VAL A 241 -14.16 -4.80 5.73
N VAL A 242 -13.40 -5.68 6.38
CA VAL A 242 -12.53 -6.62 5.67
C VAL A 242 -13.37 -7.63 4.87
N GLY A 243 -14.46 -8.13 5.44
CA GLY A 243 -15.43 -8.99 4.76
C GLY A 243 -16.03 -8.32 3.52
N GLU A 244 -16.42 -7.05 3.60
CA GLU A 244 -16.94 -6.28 2.47
C GLU A 244 -15.90 -6.08 1.36
N VAL A 245 -14.63 -5.84 1.72
CA VAL A 245 -13.52 -5.76 0.75
C VAL A 245 -13.31 -7.11 0.07
N ALA A 246 -13.22 -8.19 0.86
CA ALA A 246 -13.04 -9.55 0.37
C ALA A 246 -14.17 -9.95 -0.58
N ASP A 247 -15.42 -9.73 -0.19
CA ASP A 247 -16.61 -10.00 -0.99
C ASP A 247 -16.61 -9.24 -2.33
N ARG A 248 -16.17 -7.97 -2.33
CA ARG A 248 -16.03 -7.20 -3.57
C ARG A 248 -14.93 -7.79 -4.46
N ALA A 249 -13.78 -8.13 -3.88
CA ALA A 249 -12.68 -8.74 -4.62
C ALA A 249 -13.11 -10.07 -5.26
N LEU A 250 -13.78 -10.95 -4.51
CA LEU A 250 -14.28 -12.23 -5.01
C LEU A 250 -15.31 -12.08 -6.14
N ARG A 251 -16.16 -11.04 -6.10
CA ARG A 251 -17.11 -10.74 -7.19
C ARG A 251 -16.45 -10.11 -8.42
N ARG A 252 -15.31 -9.44 -8.25
CA ARG A 252 -14.62 -8.69 -9.31
C ARG A 252 -13.92 -9.62 -10.31
N TYR A 253 -13.40 -10.76 -9.85
CA TYR A 253 -12.58 -11.65 -10.67
C TYR A 253 -13.30 -12.95 -11.01
N PRO A 254 -13.23 -13.45 -12.26
CA PRO A 254 -13.75 -14.75 -12.62
C PRO A 254 -13.07 -15.85 -11.81
N HIS A 255 -13.87 -16.70 -11.14
CA HIS A 255 -13.35 -17.85 -10.40
C HIS A 255 -12.91 -18.97 -11.36
N PRO A 256 -11.63 -19.37 -11.38
CA PRO A 256 -11.16 -20.40 -12.30
C PRO A 256 -11.45 -21.80 -11.78
N LYS A 257 -11.71 -22.74 -12.72
CA LYS A 257 -11.90 -24.16 -12.40
C LYS A 257 -10.54 -24.82 -12.09
N GLY A 258 -10.59 -25.88 -11.29
CA GLY A 258 -9.43 -26.75 -11.05
C GLY A 258 -8.41 -26.20 -10.04
N ILE A 259 -8.81 -25.27 -9.17
CA ILE A 259 -8.02 -24.89 -8.00
C ILE A 259 -8.03 -26.06 -7.01
N PRO A 260 -6.87 -26.51 -6.48
CA PRO A 260 -6.80 -27.56 -5.46
C PRO A 260 -7.61 -27.23 -4.21
N GLU A 261 -8.38 -28.18 -3.66
CA GLU A 261 -9.27 -27.95 -2.51
C GLU A 261 -8.51 -27.51 -1.25
N GLU A 262 -7.27 -27.97 -1.12
CA GLU A 262 -6.34 -27.68 -0.03
C GLU A 262 -5.61 -26.34 -0.19
N ALA A 263 -5.78 -25.65 -1.32
CA ALA A 263 -5.13 -24.37 -1.55
C ALA A 263 -5.50 -23.37 -0.44
N LEU A 264 -4.47 -22.80 0.18
CA LEU A 264 -4.59 -21.84 1.26
C LEU A 264 -3.50 -20.78 1.10
N ILE A 265 -3.92 -19.54 1.04
CA ILE A 265 -3.03 -18.38 1.04
C ILE A 265 -3.23 -17.68 2.37
N GLN A 266 -2.16 -17.55 3.15
CA GLN A 266 -2.20 -16.87 4.44
C GLN A 266 -1.31 -15.62 4.39
N THR A 267 -1.86 -14.50 4.84
CA THR A 267 -1.12 -13.24 4.96
C THR A 267 -1.34 -12.66 6.34
N THR A 268 -0.25 -12.36 7.05
CA THR A 268 -0.29 -11.75 8.37
C THR A 268 -0.03 -10.25 8.24
N TYR A 269 -0.93 -9.45 8.81
CA TYR A 269 -0.76 -8.01 8.98
C TYR A 269 -0.44 -7.72 10.44
N THR A 270 0.70 -7.10 10.68
CA THR A 270 1.17 -6.76 12.03
C THR A 270 0.90 -5.29 12.33
N PHE A 271 0.26 -5.03 13.47
CA PHE A 271 -0.08 -3.70 13.95
C PHE A 271 0.84 -3.28 15.09
N TYR A 272 1.74 -2.35 14.80
CA TYR A 272 2.49 -1.64 15.82
C TYR A 272 1.78 -0.31 16.11
N ILE A 273 1.05 -0.23 17.22
CA ILE A 273 0.62 1.05 17.78
C ILE A 273 1.82 1.57 18.59
N ARG A 274 2.54 2.58 18.07
CA ARG A 274 3.54 3.34 18.82
C ARG A 274 2.91 4.62 19.37
#